data_AF-H1XSK7-F1
#
_entry.id   AF-H1XSK7-F1
#
_cell.length_a   1.000
_cell.length_b   1.000
_cell.length_c   1.000
_cell.angle_alpha   90.00
_cell.angle_beta   90.00
_cell.angle_gamma   90.00
#
_symmetry.space_group_name_H-M   'P 1'
#
loop_
_entity.id
_entity.type
_entity.pdbx_description
1 polymer ?
#
loop_
_entity_poly.entity_id
_entity_poly.type
_entity_poly.pdbx_seq_one_letter_code
_entity_poly.pdbx_strand_id
1 'polypeptide(L)'
;MKKIICFLSLCVVIGTASAQEISLQSSRLHAIPALPDSMTYEEFAMLNRELTWKRMMIAVFVPGYVHYYARHNKLAYGISGARSVGVLLSAAAIYREWNDAKQLTLDVLKEMDDNFYLFMTGLFLNAAGYAFDIAHGDWLIEQERMKIQFKYRKLTGPASAGIFDHFVPVLSLNLKLNF
;
A
#
# COMPACT_ATOMS: atom_id res chain seq x y z
N MET A 1 -18.50 -4.29 26.61
CA MET A 1 -17.86 -5.60 26.33
C MET A 1 -18.30 -6.23 25.00
N LYS A 2 -19.61 -6.36 24.69
CA LYS A 2 -20.09 -6.96 23.42
C LYS A 2 -19.58 -6.27 22.14
N LYS A 3 -19.39 -4.95 22.16
CA LYS A 3 -18.91 -4.16 20.99
C LYS A 3 -17.43 -4.41 20.65
N ILE A 4 -16.59 -4.67 21.65
CA ILE A 4 -15.16 -4.97 21.48
C ILE A 4 -14.99 -6.38 20.89
N ILE A 5 -15.84 -7.33 21.30
CA ILE A 5 -15.85 -8.70 20.76
C ILE A 5 -16.30 -8.71 19.29
N CYS A 6 -17.26 -7.85 18.90
CA CYS A 6 -17.63 -7.68 17.48
C CYS A 6 -16.48 -7.10 16.63
N PHE A 7 -15.70 -6.16 17.17
CA PHE A 7 -14.58 -5.57 16.44
C PHE A 7 -13.41 -6.56 16.28
N LEU A 8 -13.11 -7.35 17.32
CA LEU A 8 -12.14 -8.44 17.24
C LEU A 8 -12.58 -9.58 16.31
N SER A 9 -13.89 -9.89 16.27
CA SER A 9 -14.47 -10.85 15.33
C SER A 9 -14.32 -10.39 13.87
N LEU A 10 -14.50 -9.09 13.60
CA LEU A 10 -14.32 -8.51 12.26
C LEU A 10 -12.85 -8.61 11.79
N CYS A 11 -11.87 -8.47 12.69
CA CYS A 11 -10.45 -8.63 12.35
C CYS A 11 -10.08 -10.08 11.97
N VAL A 12 -10.78 -11.09 12.50
CA VAL A 12 -10.49 -12.52 12.20
C VAL A 12 -10.97 -12.92 10.80
N VAL A 13 -12.06 -12.34 10.30
CA VAL A 13 -12.59 -12.63 8.95
C VAL A 13 -11.68 -12.09 7.83
N ILE A 14 -10.94 -11.01 8.09
CA ILE A 14 -9.96 -10.47 7.13
C ILE A 14 -8.73 -11.40 7.01
N GLY A 15 -8.42 -12.18 8.05
CA GLY A 15 -7.30 -13.11 8.06
C GLY A 15 -7.46 -14.29 7.08
N THR A 16 -8.66 -14.82 6.92
CA THR A 16 -8.89 -16.03 6.09
C THR A 16 -8.90 -15.75 4.59
N ALA A 17 -9.20 -14.52 4.15
CA ALA A 17 -9.09 -14.12 2.74
C ALA A 17 -7.63 -14.05 2.26
N SER A 18 -6.69 -13.70 3.15
CA SER A 18 -5.26 -13.55 2.82
C SER A 18 -4.53 -14.88 2.59
N ALA A 19 -5.06 -15.99 3.09
CA ALA A 19 -4.44 -17.31 2.96
C ALA A 19 -4.60 -17.90 1.55
N GLN A 20 -5.68 -17.54 0.83
CA GLN A 20 -5.98 -18.09 -0.50
C GLN A 20 -5.13 -17.47 -1.61
N GLU A 21 -4.65 -16.23 -1.45
CA GLU A 21 -3.75 -15.57 -2.42
C GLU A 21 -2.30 -16.10 -2.34
N ILE A 22 -1.82 -16.49 -1.16
CA ILE A 22 -0.45 -17.00 -0.96
C ILE A 22 -0.20 -18.28 -1.76
N SER A 23 -1.20 -19.15 -1.90
CA SER A 23 -1.09 -20.38 -2.70
C SER A 23 -1.08 -20.12 -4.22
N LEU A 24 -1.71 -19.05 -4.69
CA LEU A 24 -1.84 -18.73 -6.12
C LEU A 24 -0.58 -18.05 -6.71
N GLN A 25 0.28 -17.50 -5.87
CA GLN A 25 1.53 -16.86 -6.31
C GLN A 25 2.72 -17.84 -6.34
N SER A 26 2.74 -18.86 -5.47
CA SER A 26 3.82 -19.87 -5.45
C SER A 26 3.87 -20.77 -6.69
N SER A 27 2.74 -20.92 -7.39
CA SER A 27 2.60 -21.72 -8.62
C SER A 27 3.13 -21.01 -9.87
N ARG A 28 3.70 -19.80 -9.73
CA ARG A 28 4.31 -19.01 -10.81
C ARG A 28 5.83 -18.95 -10.68
N LEU A 29 6.48 -20.10 -10.52
CA LEU A 29 7.88 -20.24 -10.94
C LEU A 29 7.88 -20.18 -12.48
N HIS A 30 7.68 -18.98 -13.02
CA HIS A 30 7.66 -18.75 -14.46
C HIS A 30 9.03 -19.11 -15.01
N ALA A 31 9.06 -19.90 -16.09
CA ALA A 31 10.25 -20.02 -16.91
C ALA A 31 10.72 -18.60 -17.24
N ILE A 32 12.00 -18.31 -16.98
CA ILE A 32 12.57 -17.00 -17.28
C ILE A 32 12.36 -16.80 -18.79
N PRO A 33 11.58 -15.79 -19.21
CA PRO A 33 11.36 -15.58 -20.64
C PRO A 33 12.71 -15.26 -21.29
N ALA A 34 12.84 -15.51 -22.59
CA ALA A 34 14.05 -15.14 -23.31
C ALA A 34 14.26 -13.61 -23.21
N LEU A 35 15.19 -13.18 -22.36
CA LEU A 35 15.48 -11.77 -22.13
C LEU A 35 16.36 -11.23 -23.26
N PRO A 36 16.15 -9.99 -23.71
CA PRO A 36 17.08 -9.34 -24.63
C PRO A 36 18.47 -9.22 -24.01
N ASP A 37 19.53 -9.55 -24.76
CA ASP A 37 20.92 -9.44 -24.29
C ASP A 37 21.32 -8.00 -23.89
N SER A 38 20.58 -7.00 -24.36
CA SER A 38 20.77 -5.58 -24.03
C SER A 38 19.99 -5.11 -22.79
N MET A 39 19.31 -6.01 -22.06
CA MET A 39 18.58 -5.68 -20.84
C MET A 39 19.50 -5.63 -19.62
N THR A 40 19.48 -4.51 -18.91
CA THR A 40 20.21 -4.36 -17.64
C THR A 40 19.48 -5.08 -16.51
N TYR A 41 20.23 -5.44 -15.46
CA TYR A 41 19.65 -6.08 -14.27
C TYR A 41 18.60 -5.19 -13.60
N GLU A 42 18.83 -3.88 -13.55
CA GLU A 42 17.90 -2.91 -12.96
C GLU A 42 16.58 -2.85 -13.72
N GLU A 43 16.62 -2.91 -15.05
CA GLU A 43 15.42 -2.95 -15.89
C GLU A 43 14.66 -4.26 -15.69
N PHE A 44 15.36 -5.39 -15.63
CA PHE A 44 14.74 -6.69 -15.32
C PHE A 44 14.09 -6.68 -13.92
N ALA A 45 14.81 -6.18 -12.91
CA ALA A 45 14.30 -6.08 -11.54
C ALA A 45 13.08 -5.14 -11.44
N MET A 46 13.02 -4.10 -12.28
CA MET A 46 11.86 -3.21 -12.37
C MET A 46 10.67 -3.87 -13.06
N LEU A 47 10.90 -4.62 -14.14
CA LEU A 47 9.84 -5.38 -14.82
C LEU A 47 9.21 -6.40 -13.88
N ASN A 48 10.04 -7.11 -13.11
CA ASN A 48 9.61 -8.12 -12.14
C ASN A 48 9.12 -7.52 -10.81
N ARG A 49 9.01 -6.19 -10.72
CA ARG A 49 8.57 -5.51 -9.51
C ARG A 49 7.06 -5.49 -9.44
N GLU A 50 6.48 -6.31 -8.58
CA GLU A 50 5.03 -6.33 -8.35
C GLU A 50 4.66 -5.81 -6.96
N LEU A 51 3.54 -5.08 -6.89
CA LEU A 51 2.91 -4.68 -5.64
C LEU A 51 1.91 -5.75 -5.20
N THR A 52 2.36 -6.63 -4.30
CA THR A 52 1.52 -7.70 -3.75
C THR A 52 0.78 -7.21 -2.50
N TRP A 53 -0.31 -7.90 -2.13
CA TRP A 53 -1.00 -7.66 -0.87
C TRP A 53 -0.05 -7.66 0.34
N LYS A 54 0.90 -8.60 0.39
CA LYS A 54 1.93 -8.66 1.45
C LYS A 54 2.75 -7.36 1.52
N ARG A 55 3.12 -6.79 0.37
CA ARG A 55 3.86 -5.51 0.30
C ARG A 55 3.01 -4.33 0.73
N MET A 56 1.72 -4.33 0.37
CA MET A 56 0.75 -3.34 0.86
C MET A 56 0.62 -3.41 2.39
N MET A 57 0.56 -4.61 2.97
CA MET A 57 0.54 -4.78 4.43
C MET A 57 1.80 -4.29 5.14
N ILE A 58 2.98 -4.47 4.53
CA ILE A 58 4.20 -3.87 5.06
C ILE A 58 4.09 -2.34 5.08
N ALA A 59 3.48 -1.73 4.07
CA ALA A 59 3.29 -0.27 4.01
C ALA A 59 2.38 0.29 5.12
N VAL A 60 1.59 -0.55 5.80
CA VAL A 60 0.85 -0.13 7.01
C VAL A 60 1.84 0.24 8.11
N PHE A 61 2.82 -0.63 8.36
CA PHE A 61 3.80 -0.49 9.45
C PHE A 61 5.01 0.35 9.06
N VAL A 62 5.37 0.37 7.78
CA VAL A 62 6.50 1.11 7.24
C VAL A 62 5.96 2.19 6.29
N PRO A 63 5.69 3.40 6.79
CA PRO A 63 5.29 4.54 5.97
C PRO A 63 6.24 4.75 4.78
N GLY A 64 5.68 5.00 3.59
CA GLY A 64 6.48 5.27 2.38
C GLY A 64 7.12 4.03 1.77
N TYR A 65 6.86 2.83 2.29
CA TYR A 65 7.47 1.57 1.82
C TYR A 65 7.28 1.36 0.32
N VAL A 66 6.10 1.65 -0.23
CA VAL A 66 5.84 1.41 -1.65
C VAL A 66 6.68 2.36 -2.51
N HIS A 67 6.83 3.62 -2.10
CA HIS A 67 7.71 4.55 -2.80
C HIS A 67 9.21 4.21 -2.66
N TYR A 68 9.67 3.72 -1.51
CA TYR A 68 11.02 3.16 -1.39
C TYR A 68 11.21 1.97 -2.31
N TYR A 69 10.22 1.08 -2.34
CA TYR A 69 10.23 -0.08 -3.21
C TYR A 69 10.29 0.34 -4.68
N ALA A 70 9.56 1.38 -5.07
CA ALA A 70 9.59 2.00 -6.40
C ALA A 70 10.88 2.82 -6.68
N ARG A 71 11.85 2.90 -5.77
CA ARG A 71 13.07 3.74 -5.88
C ARG A 71 12.80 5.26 -5.92
N HIS A 72 11.65 5.72 -5.43
CA HIS A 72 11.29 7.13 -5.28
C HIS A 72 11.50 7.63 -3.85
N ASN A 73 12.76 7.59 -3.39
CA ASN A 73 13.12 7.81 -1.99
C ASN A 73 12.67 9.18 -1.44
N LYS A 74 12.76 10.26 -2.24
CA LYS A 74 12.36 11.60 -1.78
C LYS A 74 10.88 11.66 -1.38
N LEU A 75 10.01 11.11 -2.22
CA LEU A 75 8.57 11.01 -1.93
C LEU A 75 8.32 10.06 -0.75
N ALA A 76 9.06 8.95 -0.67
CA ALA A 76 8.97 8.02 0.45
C ALA A 76 9.25 8.68 1.80
N TYR A 77 10.31 9.50 1.90
CA TYR A 77 10.60 10.30 3.10
C TYR A 77 9.50 11.31 3.39
N GLY A 78 8.94 11.97 2.37
CA GLY A 78 7.82 12.90 2.53
C GLY A 78 6.58 12.24 3.12
N ILE A 79 6.18 11.08 2.59
CA ILE A 79 5.06 10.28 3.11
C ILE A 79 5.35 9.82 4.54
N SER A 80 6.57 9.36 4.80
CA SER A 80 6.99 8.92 6.14
C SER A 80 6.87 10.04 7.17
N GLY A 81 7.33 11.25 6.81
CA GLY A 81 7.20 12.43 7.65
C GLY A 81 5.73 12.79 7.91
N ALA A 82 4.91 12.87 6.86
CA ALA A 82 3.49 13.19 6.99
C ALA A 82 2.74 12.19 7.89
N ARG A 83 2.98 10.90 7.72
CA ARG A 83 2.35 9.86 8.55
C ARG A 83 2.84 9.88 10.00
N SER A 84 4.12 10.17 10.22
CA SER A 84 4.68 10.36 11.56
C SER A 84 3.99 11.52 12.29
N VAL A 85 3.75 12.64 11.61
CA VAL A 85 2.95 13.75 12.16
C VAL A 85 1.55 13.28 12.55
N GLY A 86 0.89 12.49 11.70
CA GLY A 86 -0.43 11.95 12.01
C GLY A 86 -0.44 11.08 13.26
N VAL A 87 0.58 10.22 13.44
CA VAL A 87 0.71 9.38 14.64
C VAL A 87 0.92 10.25 15.87
N LEU A 88 1.77 11.27 15.79
CA LEU A 88 2.02 12.21 16.88
C LEU A 88 0.77 13.00 17.27
N LEU A 89 -0.06 13.42 16.31
CA LEU A 89 -1.33 14.09 16.59
C LEU A 89 -2.30 13.18 17.35
N SER A 90 -2.46 11.93 16.90
CA SER A 90 -3.31 10.95 17.59
C SER A 90 -2.78 10.62 18.99
N ALA A 91 -1.46 10.45 19.14
CA ALA A 91 -0.84 10.20 20.43
C ALA A 91 -0.97 11.39 21.40
N ALA A 92 -0.81 12.62 20.90
CA ALA A 92 -0.98 13.83 21.69
C ALA A 92 -2.43 14.00 22.18
N ALA A 93 -3.42 13.69 21.35
CA ALA A 93 -4.82 13.68 21.75
C ALA A 93 -5.08 12.68 22.89
N ILE A 94 -4.60 11.43 22.74
CA ILE A 94 -4.73 10.41 23.79
C ILE A 94 -4.02 10.84 25.08
N TYR A 95 -2.82 11.43 24.97
CA TYR A 95 -2.05 11.87 26.13
C TYR A 95 -2.73 13.01 26.89
N ARG A 96 -3.29 13.99 26.19
CA ARG A 96 -4.08 15.09 26.78
C ARG A 96 -5.29 14.52 27.51
N GLU A 97 -6.06 13.68 26.84
CA GLU A 97 -7.24 13.02 27.40
C GLU A 97 -6.91 12.21 28.66
N TRP A 98 -5.80 11.46 28.63
CA TRP A 98 -5.34 10.65 29.77
C TRP A 98 -5.00 11.52 30.99
N ASN A 99 -4.41 12.69 30.79
CA ASN A 99 -4.07 13.61 31.88
C ASN A 99 -5.30 14.34 32.44
N ASP A 100 -6.30 14.58 31.59
CA ASP A 100 -7.55 15.26 31.95
C ASP A 100 -8.61 14.29 32.51
N ALA A 101 -8.36 12.97 32.51
CA ALA A 101 -9.27 11.88 32.89
C ALA A 101 -9.66 11.80 34.38
N LYS A 102 -9.86 12.93 35.07
CA LYS A 102 -10.43 12.99 36.43
C LYS A 102 -11.97 13.02 36.47
N GLN A 103 -12.68 13.04 35.34
CA GLN A 103 -14.15 13.06 35.35
C GLN A 103 -14.75 12.29 34.16
N LEU A 104 -15.00 10.99 34.39
CA LEU A 104 -15.61 10.11 33.42
C LEU A 104 -17.15 10.24 33.48
N THR A 105 -17.72 11.22 32.79
CA THR A 105 -19.18 11.38 32.65
C THR A 105 -19.68 11.05 31.25
N LEU A 106 -20.89 10.51 31.22
CA LEU A 106 -21.54 9.75 30.15
C LEU A 106 -22.07 10.62 28.97
N ASP A 107 -21.35 11.68 28.58
CA ASP A 107 -21.77 12.64 27.52
C ASP A 107 -21.02 12.43 26.18
N VAL A 108 -20.55 11.21 25.92
CA VAL A 108 -19.72 10.75 24.77
C VAL A 108 -20.31 11.03 23.37
N LEU A 109 -21.53 11.56 23.28
CA LEU A 109 -22.19 11.88 22.00
C LEU A 109 -22.54 13.36 21.82
N LYS A 110 -22.26 14.24 22.79
CA LYS A 110 -22.80 15.61 22.76
C LYS A 110 -21.82 16.74 22.47
N GLU A 111 -20.52 16.51 22.52
CA GLU A 111 -19.52 17.52 22.10
C GLU A 111 -18.32 16.83 21.44
N MET A 112 -17.97 17.24 20.23
CA MET A 112 -16.67 16.93 19.62
C MET A 112 -15.69 17.94 20.22
N ASP A 113 -14.85 17.51 21.14
CA ASP A 113 -13.84 18.37 21.76
C ASP A 113 -12.56 18.45 20.90
N ASP A 114 -11.67 19.38 21.25
CA ASP A 114 -10.41 19.58 20.51
C ASP A 114 -9.54 18.31 20.46
N ASN A 115 -9.58 17.47 21.50
CA ASN A 115 -8.84 16.21 21.55
C ASN A 115 -9.40 15.21 20.51
N PHE A 116 -10.72 15.10 20.37
CA PHE A 116 -11.34 14.27 19.35
C PHE A 116 -10.94 14.71 17.93
N TYR A 117 -10.95 16.02 17.64
CA TYR A 117 -10.52 16.53 16.34
C TYR A 117 -9.04 16.21 16.07
N LEU A 118 -8.15 16.44 17.03
CA LEU A 118 -6.72 16.09 16.91
C LEU A 118 -6.52 14.60 16.64
N PHE A 119 -7.25 13.74 17.37
CA PHE A 119 -7.19 12.30 17.18
C PHE A 119 -7.63 11.89 15.77
N MET A 120 -8.78 12.40 15.31
CA MET A 120 -9.34 12.09 13.99
C MET A 120 -8.50 12.65 12.85
N THR A 121 -7.93 13.84 13.00
CA THR A 121 -6.98 14.39 12.02
C THR A 121 -5.74 13.50 11.89
N GLY A 122 -5.19 13.02 13.02
CA GLY A 122 -4.05 12.11 12.99
C GLY A 122 -4.35 10.77 12.32
N LEU A 123 -5.54 10.20 12.58
CA LEU A 123 -6.02 8.98 11.92
C LEU A 123 -6.22 9.20 10.41
N PHE A 124 -6.90 10.29 10.04
CA PHE A 124 -7.17 10.61 8.63
C PHE A 124 -5.88 10.81 7.84
N LEU A 125 -4.91 11.55 8.40
CA LEU A 125 -3.62 11.78 7.75
C LEU A 125 -2.86 10.47 7.52
N ASN A 126 -2.93 9.53 8.46
CA ASN A 126 -2.34 8.21 8.31
C ASN A 126 -3.05 7.35 7.26
N ALA A 127 -4.38 7.30 7.28
CA ALA A 127 -5.17 6.53 6.33
C ALA A 127 -4.99 7.05 4.90
N ALA A 128 -5.06 8.38 4.72
CA ALA A 128 -4.83 9.03 3.43
C ALA A 128 -3.39 8.82 2.94
N GLY A 129 -2.40 8.98 3.83
CA GLY A 129 -1.00 8.74 3.49
C GLY A 129 -0.72 7.29 3.10
N TYR A 130 -1.34 6.32 3.77
CA TYR A 130 -1.26 4.90 3.43
C TYR A 130 -1.89 4.59 2.06
N ALA A 131 -3.11 5.10 1.82
CA ALA A 131 -3.79 4.91 0.54
C ALA A 131 -3.00 5.54 -0.62
N PHE A 132 -2.45 6.74 -0.41
CA PHE A 132 -1.59 7.42 -1.38
C PHE A 132 -0.31 6.63 -1.67
N ASP A 133 0.38 6.13 -0.62
CA ASP A 133 1.62 5.35 -0.79
C ASP A 133 1.39 4.15 -1.70
N ILE A 134 0.31 3.40 -1.48
CA ILE A 134 -0.08 2.25 -2.30
C ILE A 134 -0.47 2.68 -3.71
N ALA A 135 -1.47 3.54 -3.86
CA ALA A 135 -2.07 3.82 -5.16
C ALA A 135 -1.08 4.54 -6.09
N HIS A 136 -0.39 5.55 -5.58
CA HIS A 136 0.60 6.28 -6.38
C HIS A 136 1.87 5.46 -6.59
N GLY A 137 2.30 4.68 -5.60
CA GLY A 137 3.46 3.82 -5.72
C GLY A 137 3.27 2.70 -6.76
N ASP A 138 2.08 2.09 -6.81
CA ASP A 138 1.71 1.12 -7.84
C ASP A 138 1.73 1.75 -9.24
N TRP A 139 1.11 2.93 -9.37
CA TRP A 139 1.12 3.70 -10.61
C TRP A 139 2.53 4.02 -11.09
N LEU A 140 3.45 4.42 -10.20
CA LEU A 140 4.85 4.68 -10.55
C LEU A 140 5.57 3.44 -11.09
N ILE A 141 5.37 2.29 -10.43
CA ILE A 141 5.95 1.01 -10.86
C ILE A 141 5.44 0.66 -12.27
N GLU A 142 4.14 0.84 -12.53
CA GLU A 142 3.56 0.58 -13.85
C GLU A 142 4.10 1.51 -14.93
N GLN A 143 4.24 2.81 -14.64
CA GLN A 143 4.82 3.77 -15.56
C GLN A 143 6.26 3.42 -15.94
N GLU A 144 7.08 2.99 -14.96
CA GLU A 144 8.46 2.57 -15.23
C GLU A 144 8.50 1.26 -16.03
N ARG A 145 7.60 0.32 -15.72
CA ARG A 145 7.46 -0.92 -16.48
C ARG A 145 7.09 -0.66 -17.94
N MET A 146 6.07 0.17 -18.19
CA MET A 146 5.63 0.52 -19.54
C MET A 146 6.75 1.18 -20.37
N LYS A 147 7.58 2.03 -19.75
CA LYS A 147 8.74 2.64 -20.43
C LYS A 147 9.75 1.60 -20.90
N ILE A 148 10.04 0.60 -20.05
CA ILE A 148 10.97 -0.48 -20.38
C ILE A 148 10.37 -1.35 -21.49
N GLN A 149 9.10 -1.75 -21.36
CA GLN A 149 8.42 -2.53 -22.39
C GLN A 149 8.40 -1.79 -23.73
N PHE A 150 8.12 -0.49 -23.73
CA PHE A 150 8.16 0.34 -24.94
C PHE A 150 9.55 0.38 -25.58
N LYS A 151 10.61 0.60 -24.77
CA LYS A 151 12.01 0.59 -25.22
C LYS A 151 12.33 -0.70 -25.97
N TYR A 152 12.04 -1.86 -25.38
CA TYR A 152 12.38 -3.14 -25.99
C TYR A 152 11.46 -3.52 -27.15
N ARG A 153 10.15 -3.27 -27.08
CA ARG A 153 9.23 -3.50 -28.22
C ARG A 153 9.69 -2.74 -29.49
N LYS A 154 10.25 -1.53 -29.33
CA LYS A 154 10.83 -0.77 -30.45
C LYS A 154 12.11 -1.40 -31.01
N LEU A 155 12.94 -2.02 -30.17
CA LEU A 155 14.22 -2.62 -30.56
C LEU A 155 14.07 -4.00 -31.20
N THR A 156 13.17 -4.83 -30.70
CA THR A 156 13.04 -6.24 -31.08
C THR A 156 11.83 -6.53 -31.99
N GLY A 157 11.01 -5.53 -32.30
CA GLY A 157 9.84 -5.67 -33.16
C GLY A 157 8.73 -6.56 -32.55
N PRO A 158 7.65 -6.85 -33.30
CA PRO A 158 6.46 -7.54 -32.79
C PRO A 158 6.71 -8.96 -32.27
N ALA A 159 7.81 -9.62 -32.68
CA ALA A 159 8.20 -10.96 -32.23
C ALA A 159 8.51 -11.02 -30.71
N SER A 160 8.83 -9.88 -30.09
CA SER A 160 9.16 -9.76 -28.66
C SER A 160 7.97 -9.43 -27.76
N ALA A 161 6.77 -9.21 -28.33
CA ALA A 161 5.60 -8.79 -27.58
C ALA A 161 5.26 -9.77 -26.44
N GLY A 162 5.38 -11.08 -26.71
CA GLY A 162 5.10 -12.14 -25.75
C GLY A 162 6.04 -12.21 -24.54
N ILE A 163 7.26 -11.67 -24.64
CA ILE A 163 8.22 -11.64 -23.51
C ILE A 163 7.67 -10.77 -22.37
N PHE A 164 6.96 -9.70 -22.73
CA PHE A 164 6.49 -8.70 -21.77
C PHE A 164 5.12 -9.02 -21.16
N ASP A 165 4.35 -9.91 -21.78
CA ASP A 165 3.04 -10.34 -21.30
C ASP A 165 3.13 -11.12 -19.97
N HIS A 166 4.33 -11.61 -19.62
CA HIS A 166 4.61 -12.25 -18.34
C HIS A 166 4.82 -11.26 -17.17
N PHE A 167 5.07 -9.99 -17.46
CA PHE A 167 5.33 -8.95 -16.43
C PHE A 167 4.10 -8.08 -16.15
N VAL A 168 2.92 -8.46 -16.65
CA VAL A 168 1.67 -7.75 -16.36
C VAL A 168 1.31 -7.99 -14.89
N PRO A 169 1.06 -6.93 -14.09
CA PRO A 169 0.81 -7.10 -12.67
C PRO A 169 -0.57 -7.74 -12.48
N VAL A 170 -0.67 -8.74 -11.60
CA VAL A 170 -1.93 -9.43 -11.29
C VAL A 170 -2.87 -8.55 -10.44
N LEU A 171 -2.40 -7.40 -9.96
CA LEU A 171 -3.23 -6.40 -9.28
C LEU A 171 -4.17 -5.68 -10.28
N SER A 172 -4.97 -6.45 -11.01
CA SER A 172 -6.29 -5.95 -11.41
C SER A 172 -7.07 -5.82 -10.10
N LEU A 173 -7.04 -4.63 -9.51
CA LEU A 173 -8.19 -4.18 -8.74
C LEU A 173 -9.36 -4.27 -9.73
N ASN A 174 -10.02 -5.43 -9.75
CA ASN A 174 -11.30 -5.68 -10.41
C ASN A 174 -12.37 -4.88 -9.64
N LEU A 175 -12.19 -3.57 -9.54
CA LEU A 175 -13.27 -2.61 -9.41
C LEU A 175 -13.92 -2.53 -10.79
N LYS A 176 -14.53 -3.65 -11.22
CA LYS A 176 -15.68 -3.56 -12.10
C LYS A 176 -16.77 -2.89 -11.28
N LEU A 177 -16.72 -1.57 -11.23
CA LEU A 177 -17.87 -0.76 -10.90
C LEU A 177 -18.83 -0.95 -12.08
N ASN A 178 -19.65 -2.00 -11.99
CA ASN A 178 -20.86 -2.09 -12.78
C ASN A 178 -21.75 -0.93 -12.32
N PHE A 179 -21.74 0.15 -13.09
CA PHE A 179 -22.81 1.14 -13.10
C PHE A 179 -23.95 0.61 -13.98
#